data_AF-A0A9D0BVR2-F1
#
_entry.id   AF-A0A9D0BVR2-F1
#
_cell.length_a   1.000
_cell.length_b   1.000
_cell.length_c   1.000
_cell.angle_alpha   90.00
_cell.angle_beta   90.00
_cell.angle_gamma   90.00
#
_symmetry.space_group_name_H-M   'P 1'
#
loop_
_entity.id
_entity.type
_entity.pdbx_description
1 polymer ?
#
loop_
_entity_poly.entity_id
_entity_poly.type
_entity_poly.pdbx_seq_one_letter_code
_entity_poly.pdbx_strand_id
1 'polypeptide(L)'
;MSEQKKAGKGVSSFPGQFWLVVMFEFFERGSYYGMMSILSVYLTGQLHFAKESVGLIKGTIQPLLYFLPIISGALADRFGYRK
;
A
#
# COMPACT_ATOMS: atom_id res chain seq x y z
N MET A 1 -35.58 26.79 4.37
CA MET A 1 -35.79 25.43 3.82
C MET A 1 -34.54 25.10 3.01
N SER A 2 -33.53 24.52 3.66
CA SER A 2 -32.19 24.35 3.11
C SER A 2 -32.15 23.20 2.11
N GLU A 3 -31.62 23.51 0.93
CA GLU A 3 -31.51 22.66 -0.25
C GLU A 3 -30.79 21.33 0.06
N GLN A 4 -31.55 20.23 0.08
CA GLN A 4 -31.00 18.87 0.08
C GLN A 4 -30.41 18.59 -1.30
N LYS A 5 -29.09 18.77 -1.42
CA LYS A 5 -28.34 18.43 -2.64
C LYS A 5 -28.41 16.92 -2.85
N LYS A 6 -29.26 16.48 -3.80
CA LYS A 6 -29.43 15.07 -4.18
C LYS A 6 -28.06 14.46 -4.51
N ALA A 7 -27.55 13.62 -3.61
CA ALA A 7 -26.38 12.79 -3.89
C ALA A 7 -26.71 11.91 -5.10
N GLY A 8 -25.98 12.09 -6.21
CA GLY A 8 -26.16 11.26 -7.40
C GLY A 8 -25.94 9.80 -7.03
N LYS A 9 -26.91 8.93 -7.30
CA LYS A 9 -26.73 7.49 -7.07
C LYS A 9 -25.78 6.95 -8.15
N GLY A 10 -24.49 6.83 -7.83
CA GLY A 10 -23.50 6.23 -8.73
C GLY A 10 -22.06 6.51 -8.34
N VAL A 11 -21.13 5.83 -9.01
CA VAL A 11 -19.68 5.90 -8.74
C VAL A 11 -19.11 7.31 -8.94
N SER A 12 -19.75 8.17 -9.75
CA SER A 12 -19.37 9.58 -9.93
C SER A 12 -19.76 10.51 -8.78
N SER A 13 -20.42 10.01 -7.72
CA SER A 13 -20.82 10.80 -6.56
C SER A 13 -19.68 11.09 -5.57
N PHE A 14 -18.53 10.43 -5.71
CA PHE A 14 -17.43 10.58 -4.77
C PHE A 14 -16.58 11.84 -5.08
N PRO A 15 -16.04 12.54 -4.05
CA PRO A 15 -15.15 13.69 -4.25
C PRO A 15 -13.92 13.32 -5.08
N GLY A 16 -13.35 14.27 -5.84
CA GLY A 16 -12.14 14.01 -6.65
C GLY A 16 -10.96 13.46 -5.85
N GLN A 17 -10.82 13.84 -4.57
CA GLN A 17 -9.80 13.29 -3.66
C GLN A 17 -9.95 11.78 -3.43
N PHE A 18 -11.18 11.25 -3.42
CA PHE A 18 -11.42 9.81 -3.27
C PHE A 18 -10.79 9.05 -4.44
N TRP A 19 -11.03 9.51 -5.67
CA TRP A 19 -10.48 8.90 -6.87
C TRP A 19 -8.96 8.99 -6.94
N LEU A 20 -8.38 10.10 -6.49
CA LEU A 20 -6.94 10.29 -6.41
C LEU A 20 -6.29 9.30 -5.42
N VAL A 21 -6.89 9.09 -4.24
CA VAL A 21 -6.40 8.09 -3.27
C VAL A 21 -6.54 6.67 -3.83
N VAL A 22 -7.65 6.34 -4.50
CA VAL A 22 -7.84 5.03 -5.14
C VAL A 22 -6.77 4.77 -6.20
N MET A 23 -6.42 5.77 -7.01
CA MET A 23 -5.34 5.63 -7.99
C MET A 23 -4.00 5.39 -7.31
N PHE A 24 -3.66 6.15 -6.26
CA PHE A 24 -2.42 5.94 -5.51
C PHE A 24 -2.35 4.56 -4.87
N GLU A 25 -3.42 4.11 -4.22
CA GLU A 25 -3.52 2.77 -3.64
C GLU A 25 -3.33 1.70 -4.72
N PHE A 26 -3.94 1.87 -5.90
CA PHE A 26 -3.78 0.93 -7.00
C PHE A 26 -2.33 0.81 -7.47
N PHE A 27 -1.62 1.94 -7.63
CA PHE A 27 -0.20 1.92 -7.98
C PHE A 27 0.68 1.33 -6.87
N GLU A 28 0.41 1.65 -5.61
CA GLU A 28 1.11 1.09 -4.46
C GLU A 28 0.98 -0.43 -4.46
N ARG A 29 -0.25 -0.95 -4.50
CA ARG A 29 -0.53 -2.40 -4.55
C ARG A 29 0.04 -3.06 -5.80
N GLY A 30 -0.07 -2.42 -6.96
CA GLY A 30 0.49 -2.92 -8.21
C GLY A 30 2.00 -3.11 -8.13
N SER A 31 2.71 -2.12 -7.61
CA SER A 31 4.16 -2.20 -7.40
C SER A 31 4.56 -3.21 -6.33
N TYR A 32 3.80 -3.28 -5.23
CA TYR A 32 4.03 -4.19 -4.11
C TYR A 32 3.93 -5.65 -4.55
N TYR A 33 2.81 -6.05 -5.17
CA TYR A 33 2.62 -7.42 -5.64
C TYR A 33 3.51 -7.74 -6.84
N GLY A 34 3.76 -6.77 -7.72
CA GLY A 34 4.69 -6.92 -8.84
C GLY A 34 6.10 -7.28 -8.35
N MET A 35 6.63 -6.50 -7.41
CA MET A 35 7.93 -6.73 -6.79
C MET A 35 7.96 -8.09 -6.07
N MET A 36 6.97 -8.41 -5.24
CA MET A 36 6.95 -9.68 -4.50
C MET A 36 6.86 -10.93 -5.39
N SER A 37 6.22 -10.82 -6.56
CA SER A 37 6.13 -11.91 -7.54
C SER A 37 7.50 -12.25 -8.14
N ILE A 38 8.25 -11.23 -8.59
CA ILE A 38 9.54 -11.45 -9.27
C ILE A 38 10.73 -11.58 -8.32
N LEU A 39 10.63 -11.05 -7.09
CA LEU A 39 11.75 -10.95 -6.16
C LEU A 39 12.40 -12.31 -5.88
N SER A 40 11.60 -13.36 -5.70
CA SER A 40 12.13 -14.70 -5.43
C SER A 40 12.94 -15.24 -6.61
N VAL A 41 12.45 -15.02 -7.83
CA VAL A 41 13.10 -15.48 -9.07
C VAL A 41 14.40 -14.72 -9.29
N TYR A 42 14.39 -13.41 -9.04
CA TYR A 42 15.57 -12.56 -9.16
C TYR A 42 16.69 -12.98 -8.17
N LEU A 43 16.34 -13.17 -6.89
CA LEU A 43 17.32 -13.52 -5.86
C LEU A 43 17.96 -14.90 -6.11
N THR A 44 17.18 -15.89 -6.54
CA THR A 44 17.74 -17.21 -6.86
C THR A 44 18.43 -17.25 -8.23
N GLY A 45 17.91 -16.51 -9.21
CA GLY A 45 18.33 -16.61 -10.60
C GLY A 45 19.51 -15.72 -10.96
N GLN A 46 19.53 -14.47 -10.49
CA GLN A 46 20.59 -13.50 -10.82
C GLN A 46 21.62 -13.38 -9.71
N LEU A 47 21.17 -13.46 -8.46
CA LEU A 47 22.02 -13.30 -7.28
C LEU A 47 22.49 -14.63 -6.70
N HIS A 48 22.05 -15.76 -7.27
CA HIS A 48 22.41 -17.13 -6.87
C HIS A 48 22.26 -17.42 -5.37
N PHE A 49 21.32 -16.75 -4.69
CA PHE A 49 21.05 -17.05 -3.29
C PHE A 49 20.44 -18.44 -3.11
N ALA A 50 20.81 -19.11 -2.01
CA ALA A 50 20.15 -20.34 -1.59
C ALA A 50 18.66 -20.08 -1.30
N LYS A 51 17.80 -21.05 -1.63
CA LYS A 51 16.34 -20.94 -1.43
C LYS A 51 15.96 -20.66 0.03
N GLU A 52 16.73 -21.19 0.97
CA GLU A 52 16.57 -20.94 2.40
C GLU A 52 16.79 -19.47 2.75
N SER A 53 17.89 -18.87 2.28
CA SER A 53 18.19 -17.45 2.49
C SER A 53 17.13 -16.54 1.87
N VAL A 54 16.62 -16.88 0.68
CA VAL A 54 15.50 -16.14 0.05
C VAL A 54 14.23 -16.25 0.89
N GLY A 55 13.95 -17.44 1.44
CA GLY A 55 12.85 -17.66 2.38
C GLY A 55 12.97 -16.79 3.63
N LEU A 56 14.16 -16.71 4.22
CA LEU A 56 14.45 -15.86 5.39
C LEU A 56 14.27 -14.37 5.08
N ILE A 57 14.78 -13.90 3.94
CA ILE A 57 14.64 -12.51 3.50
C ILE A 57 13.16 -12.16 3.32
N LYS A 58 12.41 -12.94 2.54
CA LYS A 58 10.98 -12.70 2.31
C LYS A 58 10.16 -12.81 3.61
N GLY A 59 10.50 -13.79 4.45
CA GLY A 59 9.84 -14.03 5.73
C GLY A 59 10.11 -12.93 6.76
N THR A 60 11.21 -12.20 6.65
CA THR A 60 11.54 -11.07 7.54
C THR A 60 10.96 -9.74 7.04
N ILE A 61 10.96 -9.52 5.72
CA ILE A 61 10.42 -8.27 5.14
C ILE A 61 8.92 -8.12 5.42
N GLN A 62 8.15 -9.20 5.30
CA GLN A 62 6.68 -9.15 5.47
C GLN A 62 6.22 -8.67 6.87
N PRO A 63 6.69 -9.26 7.99
CA PRO A 63 6.30 -8.80 9.32
C PRO A 63 6.79 -7.39 9.62
N LEU A 64 7.98 -7.00 9.14
CA LEU A 64 8.45 -5.62 9.25
C LEU A 64 7.49 -4.65 8.56
N LEU A 65 7.07 -4.97 7.33
CA LEU A 65 6.15 -4.14 6.57
C LEU A 65 4.77 -4.01 7.25
N TYR A 66 4.30 -5.03 7.96
CA TYR A 66 3.08 -4.94 8.77
C TYR A 66 3.27 -4.25 10.13
N PHE A 67 4.50 -4.18 10.63
CA PHE A 67 4.81 -3.44 11.85
C PHE A 67 4.90 -1.93 11.59
N LEU A 68 5.36 -1.53 10.40
CA LEU A 68 5.50 -0.13 9.99
C LEU A 68 4.21 0.71 10.22
N PRO A 69 2.99 0.24 9.88
CA PRO A 69 1.73 0.95 10.16
C PRO A 69 1.53 1.35 11.62
N ILE A 70 2.04 0.57 12.57
CA ILE A 70 1.91 0.89 14.01
C ILE A 70 2.76 2.13 14.32
N ILE A 71 3.99 2.15 13.81
CA ILE A 71 4.92 3.27 13.99
C ILE A 71 4.42 4.50 13.23
N SER A 72 4.06 4.33 11.96
CA SER A 72 3.63 5.43 11.10
C SER A 72 2.27 6.00 11.51
N GLY A 73 1.37 5.18 12.06
CA GLY A 73 0.12 5.64 12.68
C GLY A 73 0.38 6.52 13.90
N ALA A 74 1.20 6.05 14.83
CA ALA A 74 1.61 6.84 15.99
C ALA A 74 2.34 8.14 15.59
N LEU A 75 3.11 8.11 14.50
CA LEU A 75 3.77 9.29 13.94
C LEU A 75 2.76 10.26 13.31
N ALA A 76 1.79 9.75 12.55
CA ALA A 76 0.73 10.55 11.94
C ALA A 76 -0.15 11.24 13.00
N ASP A 77 -0.40 10.58 14.13
CA ASP A 77 -1.13 11.17 15.26
C ASP A 77 -0.38 12.32 15.91
N ARG A 78 0.96 12.24 15.98
CA ARG A 78 1.81 13.27 16.60
C ARG A 78 2.12 14.46 15.68
N PHE A 79 2.31 14.20 14.38
CA PHE A 79 2.66 15.23 13.40
C PHE A 79 1.45 15.79 12.65
N GLY A 80 0.28 15.17 12.80
CA GLY A 80 -0.99 15.60 12.23
C GLY A 80 -1.18 15.11 10.79
N TYR A 81 -2.33 14.49 10.52
CA TYR A 81 -2.72 14.04 9.17
C TYR A 81 -3.07 15.20 8.21
N ARG A 82 -3.07 16.46 8.66
CA ARG A 82 -3.23 17.69 7.85
C ARG A 82 -3.01 18.95 8.70
N LYS A 83 -2.17 19.87 8.21
CA LYS A 83 -2.61 21.27 8.06
C LYS A 83 -3.29 21.38 6.70
#